data_AF-A0A536BE79-F1
#
_entry.id   AF-A0A536BE79-F1
#
_cell.length_a   1.000
_cell.length_b   1.000
_cell.length_c   1.000
_cell.angle_alpha   90.00
_cell.angle_beta   90.00
_cell.angle_gamma   90.00
#
_symmetry.space_group_name_H-M   'P 1'
#
loop_
_entity.id
_entity.type
_entity.pdbx_description
1 polymer ?
#
loop_
_entity_poly.entity_id
_entity_poly.type
_entity_poly.pdbx_seq_one_letter_code
_entity_poly.pdbx_strand_id
1 'polypeptide(L)'
;MEIGIGLPMWLKGATPAFLLDWAQRAEAGPFSSLGTLDRVAYHNFEPLTMYAAVAATTKRIRLTTSVLLATTRNAGILAKQAATVDAISGGRLTLGLGIGGREDDFKAAPEPIRGRGRRFEEQLDVMRRIWAGQPVGDGVGPIGPSPARAGGPEILIGGYTPAAVARVGR
;
A
#
# COMPACT_ATOMS: atom_id res chain seq x y z
N MET A 1 -20.99 -7.62 -9.44
CA MET A 1 -20.69 -6.75 -8.28
C MET A 1 -19.45 -7.32 -7.61
N GLU A 2 -18.42 -6.49 -7.43
CA GLU A 2 -17.17 -6.90 -6.78
C GLU A 2 -17.30 -6.69 -5.25
N ILE A 3 -17.06 -7.73 -4.46
CA ILE A 3 -17.19 -7.68 -2.99
C ILE A 3 -15.84 -8.01 -2.35
N GLY A 4 -15.30 -7.08 -1.58
CA GLY A 4 -14.09 -7.28 -0.77
C GLY A 4 -14.40 -7.68 0.68
N ILE A 5 -13.42 -8.30 1.34
CA ILE A 5 -13.46 -8.61 2.78
C ILE A 5 -12.20 -8.12 3.47
N GLY A 6 -12.30 -7.67 4.72
CA GLY A 6 -11.13 -7.23 5.48
C GLY A 6 -10.21 -8.39 5.87
N LEU A 7 -8.90 -8.16 5.83
CA LEU A 7 -7.91 -8.99 6.51
C LEU A 7 -7.80 -8.47 7.96
N PRO A 8 -8.20 -9.25 8.98
CA PRO A 8 -8.42 -8.76 10.35
C PRO A 8 -7.12 -8.58 11.16
N MET A 9 -6.12 -7.94 10.57
CA MET A 9 -4.77 -7.81 11.12
C MET A 9 -4.63 -6.76 12.25
N TRP A 10 -5.70 -6.03 12.55
CA TRP A 10 -5.79 -5.13 13.70
C TRP A 10 -6.41 -5.81 14.94
N LEU A 11 -6.92 -7.05 14.81
CA LEU A 11 -7.51 -7.74 15.96
C LEU A 11 -6.43 -8.08 16.99
N LYS A 12 -6.71 -7.78 18.25
CA LYS A 12 -5.84 -8.15 19.36
C LYS A 12 -5.72 -9.69 19.39
N GLY A 13 -4.49 -10.19 19.40
CA GLY A 13 -4.21 -11.62 19.38
C GLY A 13 -4.23 -12.27 17.98
N ALA A 14 -4.40 -11.50 16.90
CA ALA A 14 -4.21 -12.03 15.55
C ALA A 14 -2.77 -12.54 15.38
N THR A 15 -2.64 -13.78 14.90
CA THR A 15 -1.33 -14.39 14.60
C THR A 15 -1.11 -14.47 13.09
N PRO A 16 0.15 -14.56 12.62
CA PRO A 16 0.42 -14.76 11.20
C PRO A 16 -0.31 -15.98 10.61
N ALA A 17 -0.34 -17.10 11.35
CA ALA A 17 -1.03 -18.31 10.91
C ALA A 17 -2.54 -18.09 10.73
N PHE A 18 -3.19 -17.40 11.68
CA PHE A 18 -4.60 -17.05 11.57
C PHE A 18 -4.87 -16.15 10.36
N LEU A 19 -4.03 -15.15 10.11
CA LEU A 19 -4.20 -14.22 8.99
C LEU A 19 -4.01 -14.92 7.62
N LEU A 20 -3.08 -15.86 7.53
CA LEU A 20 -2.88 -16.65 6.32
C LEU A 20 -4.04 -17.62 6.06
N ASP A 21 -4.54 -18.32 7.09
CA ASP A 21 -5.74 -19.16 6.99
C ASP A 21 -6.97 -18.33 6.57
N TRP A 22 -7.17 -17.15 7.17
CA TRP A 22 -8.23 -16.22 6.78
C TRP A 22 -8.13 -15.84 5.30
N ALA A 23 -6.93 -15.47 4.84
CA ALA A 23 -6.71 -15.09 3.45
C ALA A 23 -7.03 -16.23 2.47
N GLN A 24 -6.62 -17.46 2.79
CA GLN A 24 -6.90 -18.65 1.96
C GLN A 24 -8.40 -18.98 1.92
N ARG A 25 -9.10 -18.87 3.05
CA ARG A 25 -10.56 -19.05 3.09
C ARG A 25 -11.29 -17.98 2.30
N ALA A 26 -10.87 -16.72 2.42
CA ALA A 26 -11.43 -15.62 1.65
C ALA A 26 -11.22 -15.82 0.14
N GLU A 27 -10.05 -16.30 -0.27
CA GLU A 27 -9.76 -16.64 -1.66
C GLU A 27 -10.61 -17.80 -2.19
N ALA A 28 -10.82 -18.85 -1.39
CA ALA A 28 -11.68 -19.97 -1.77
C ALA A 28 -13.18 -19.57 -1.84
N GLY A 29 -13.54 -18.48 -1.16
CA GLY A 29 -14.88 -17.92 -1.15
C GLY A 29 -15.18 -16.95 -2.31
N PRO A 30 -16.33 -16.24 -2.24
CA PRO A 30 -16.81 -15.37 -3.31
C PRO A 30 -16.14 -13.99 -3.35
N PHE A 31 -15.16 -13.72 -2.49
CA PHE A 31 -14.57 -12.39 -2.36
C PHE A 31 -13.58 -12.09 -3.48
N SER A 32 -13.55 -10.85 -3.94
CA SER A 32 -12.64 -10.41 -4.99
C SER A 32 -11.42 -9.66 -4.47
N SER A 33 -11.46 -9.13 -3.25
CA SER A 33 -10.31 -8.47 -2.62
C SER A 33 -10.21 -8.73 -1.11
N LEU A 34 -8.98 -8.71 -0.62
CA LEU A 34 -8.62 -8.63 0.79
C LEU A 34 -8.23 -7.19 1.12
N GLY A 35 -9.08 -6.49 1.86
CA GLY A 35 -8.87 -5.12 2.32
C GLY A 35 -8.03 -5.04 3.59
N THR A 36 -7.10 -4.10 3.70
CA THR A 36 -6.40 -3.82 4.97
C THR A 36 -6.27 -2.33 5.28
N LEU A 37 -6.02 -2.00 6.53
CA LEU A 37 -5.75 -0.64 7.00
C LEU A 37 -4.32 -0.50 7.49
N ASP A 38 -3.89 0.75 7.63
CA ASP A 38 -2.57 1.10 8.10
C ASP A 38 -2.62 2.15 9.21
N ARG A 39 -1.76 1.92 10.20
CA ARG A 39 -1.45 2.80 11.32
C ARG A 39 -0.04 2.46 11.75
N VAL A 40 0.76 3.48 12.04
CA VAL A 40 2.14 3.30 12.50
C VAL A 40 2.15 3.10 14.02
N ALA A 41 1.41 3.96 14.74
CA ALA A 41 1.28 3.92 16.19
C ALA A 41 0.02 3.15 16.62
N TYR A 42 -0.14 1.90 16.18
CA TYR A 42 -1.27 1.04 16.57
C TYR A 42 -0.91 -0.44 16.52
N HIS A 43 -1.71 -1.26 17.19
CA HIS A 43 -1.57 -2.72 17.18
C HIS A 43 -2.17 -3.29 15.87
N ASN A 44 -1.37 -3.30 14.81
CA ASN A 44 -1.63 -3.99 13.57
C ASN A 44 -0.31 -4.48 12.95
N PHE A 45 -0.40 -5.49 12.09
CA PHE A 45 0.73 -5.87 11.24
C PHE A 45 1.10 -4.73 10.26
N GLU A 46 2.30 -4.75 9.70
CA GLU A 46 2.65 -3.83 8.62
C GLU A 46 2.00 -4.32 7.30
N PRO A 47 1.21 -3.49 6.60
CA PRO A 47 0.37 -3.94 5.47
C PRO A 47 1.11 -4.59 4.31
N LEU A 48 2.19 -3.99 3.81
CA LEU A 48 2.89 -4.50 2.63
C LEU A 48 3.68 -5.77 2.96
N THR A 49 4.22 -5.84 4.16
CA THR A 49 4.89 -7.03 4.68
C THR A 49 3.91 -8.19 4.83
N MET A 50 2.73 -7.95 5.41
CA MET A 50 1.67 -8.95 5.52
C MET A 50 1.17 -9.38 4.12
N TYR A 51 1.03 -8.45 3.19
CA TYR A 51 0.65 -8.76 1.82
C TYR A 51 1.71 -9.51 1.03
N ALA A 52 3.00 -9.34 1.29
CA ALA A 52 4.02 -10.20 0.69
C ALA A 52 3.80 -11.68 1.06
N ALA A 53 3.48 -11.95 2.34
CA ALA A 53 3.18 -13.31 2.81
C ALA A 53 1.86 -13.85 2.23
N VAL A 54 0.79 -13.04 2.24
CA VAL A 54 -0.50 -13.44 1.64
C VAL A 54 -0.38 -13.65 0.13
N ALA A 55 0.39 -12.82 -0.57
CA ALA A 55 0.61 -12.96 -2.00
C ALA A 55 1.24 -14.31 -2.36
N ALA A 56 2.13 -14.83 -1.51
CA ALA A 56 2.78 -16.11 -1.72
C ALA A 56 1.81 -17.29 -1.58
N THR A 57 0.83 -17.19 -0.67
CA THR A 57 -0.12 -18.27 -0.35
C THR A 57 -1.45 -18.19 -1.10
N THR A 58 -1.66 -17.13 -1.87
CA THR A 58 -2.87 -16.90 -2.66
C THR A 58 -2.55 -16.69 -4.14
N LYS A 59 -3.52 -16.88 -5.04
CA LYS A 59 -3.35 -16.83 -6.51
C LYS A 59 -4.34 -15.92 -7.23
N ARG A 60 -5.57 -15.75 -6.73
CA ARG A 60 -6.66 -15.01 -7.38
C ARG A 60 -7.01 -13.71 -6.68
N ILE A 61 -7.19 -13.74 -5.36
CA ILE A 61 -7.78 -12.63 -4.62
C ILE A 61 -6.91 -11.37 -4.71
N ARG A 62 -7.52 -10.20 -4.95
CA ARG A 62 -6.78 -8.93 -5.00
C ARG A 62 -6.32 -8.52 -3.60
N LEU A 63 -5.17 -7.86 -3.50
CA LEU A 63 -4.63 -7.35 -2.24
C LEU A 63 -4.79 -5.84 -2.24
N THR A 64 -5.73 -5.32 -1.46
CA THR A 64 -6.11 -3.91 -1.52
C THR A 64 -5.85 -3.23 -0.19
N THR A 65 -4.88 -2.33 -0.12
CA THR A 65 -4.81 -1.43 1.04
C THR A 65 -6.01 -0.49 0.97
N SER A 66 -6.97 -0.61 1.89
CA SER A 66 -8.07 0.35 2.03
C SER A 66 -7.51 1.72 2.42
N VAL A 67 -6.42 1.72 3.20
CA VAL A 67 -5.56 2.88 3.41
C VAL A 67 -4.15 2.42 3.77
N LEU A 68 -3.15 2.98 3.10
CA LEU A 68 -1.73 2.92 3.45
C LEU A 68 -1.22 4.34 3.63
N LEU A 69 -0.61 4.66 4.78
CA LEU A 69 -0.15 6.00 5.11
C LEU A 69 1.14 6.31 4.33
N ALA A 70 1.01 6.87 3.13
CA ALA A 70 2.16 7.09 2.25
C ALA A 70 3.18 8.05 2.90
N THR A 71 2.68 9.14 3.49
CA THR A 71 3.53 10.24 3.95
C THR A 71 4.25 9.98 5.28
N THR A 72 4.05 8.81 5.89
CA THR A 72 4.85 8.31 7.02
C THR A 72 6.02 7.43 6.55
N ARG A 73 6.22 7.27 5.24
CA ARG A 73 7.22 6.39 4.63
C ARG A 73 8.07 7.15 3.62
N ASN A 74 9.31 6.70 3.43
CA ASN A 74 10.16 7.17 2.35
C ASN A 74 9.60 6.74 0.97
N ALA A 75 9.57 7.66 0.01
CA ALA A 75 9.01 7.44 -1.32
C ALA A 75 9.67 6.29 -2.09
N GLY A 76 11.01 6.22 -2.08
CA GLY A 76 11.77 5.20 -2.79
C GLY A 76 11.59 3.81 -2.20
N ILE A 77 11.59 3.72 -0.86
CA ILE A 77 11.33 2.46 -0.14
C ILE A 77 9.90 1.98 -0.40
N LEU A 78 8.91 2.88 -0.31
CA LEU A 78 7.52 2.54 -0.57
C LEU A 78 7.30 2.07 -2.01
N ALA A 79 7.89 2.74 -2.99
CA ALA A 79 7.83 2.34 -4.39
C ALA A 79 8.38 0.92 -4.60
N LYS A 80 9.54 0.63 -4.00
CA LYS A 80 10.18 -0.69 -4.06
C LYS A 80 9.36 -1.78 -3.38
N GLN A 81 8.83 -1.52 -2.19
CA GLN A 81 7.98 -2.47 -1.47
C GLN A 81 6.71 -2.79 -2.25
N ALA A 82 6.02 -1.76 -2.78
CA ALA A 82 4.82 -1.94 -3.59
C ALA A 82 5.10 -2.73 -4.87
N ALA A 83 6.17 -2.39 -5.60
CA ALA A 83 6.60 -3.14 -6.80
C ALA A 83 6.95 -4.60 -6.47
N THR A 84 7.57 -4.84 -5.32
CA THR A 84 7.90 -6.20 -4.86
C THR A 84 6.64 -7.02 -4.58
N VAL A 85 5.68 -6.48 -3.83
CA VAL A 85 4.41 -7.19 -3.57
C VAL A 85 3.62 -7.39 -4.86
N ASP A 86 3.61 -6.42 -5.76
CA ASP A 86 2.97 -6.53 -7.07
C ASP A 86 3.58 -7.65 -7.91
N ALA A 87 4.91 -7.73 -7.97
CA ALA A 87 5.62 -8.81 -8.65
C ALA A 87 5.32 -10.19 -8.01
N ILE A 88 5.41 -10.33 -6.69
CA ILE A 88 5.11 -11.59 -5.97
C ILE A 88 3.67 -12.02 -6.22
N SER A 89 2.74 -11.07 -6.21
CA SER A 89 1.32 -11.35 -6.36
C SER A 89 0.89 -11.59 -7.81
N GLY A 90 1.75 -11.35 -8.80
CA GLY A 90 1.39 -11.43 -10.21
C GLY A 90 0.44 -10.30 -10.64
N GLY A 91 0.64 -9.10 -10.10
CA GLY A 91 -0.15 -7.93 -10.46
C GLY A 91 -1.48 -7.81 -9.72
N ARG A 92 -1.63 -8.40 -8.52
CA ARG A 92 -2.89 -8.38 -7.76
C ARG A 92 -2.96 -7.24 -6.72
N LEU A 93 -1.90 -6.43 -6.61
CA LEU A 93 -1.87 -5.32 -5.65
C LEU A 93 -2.70 -4.13 -6.16
N THR A 94 -3.59 -3.64 -5.30
CA THR A 94 -4.16 -2.30 -5.38
C THR A 94 -3.68 -1.51 -4.17
N LEU A 95 -2.98 -0.42 -4.44
CA LEU A 95 -2.38 0.46 -3.45
C LEU A 95 -3.33 1.63 -3.16
N GLY A 96 -4.27 1.42 -2.24
CA GLY A 96 -5.04 2.54 -1.69
C GLY A 96 -4.21 3.33 -0.69
N LEU A 97 -3.93 4.58 -1.05
CA LEU A 97 -3.05 5.49 -0.34
C LEU A 97 -3.85 6.55 0.40
N GLY A 98 -3.41 6.84 1.62
CA GLY A 98 -3.89 7.93 2.44
C GLY A 98 -2.76 8.87 2.82
N ILE A 99 -3.09 10.15 2.97
CA ILE A 99 -2.14 11.18 3.40
C ILE A 99 -1.78 11.00 4.89
N GLY A 100 -2.67 10.44 5.70
CA GLY A 100 -2.52 10.39 7.15
C GLY A 100 -2.83 11.73 7.82
N GLY A 101 -3.11 11.68 9.13
CA GLY A 101 -3.52 12.87 9.88
C GLY A 101 -3.46 12.75 11.39
N ARG A 102 -2.94 11.65 11.94
CA ARG A 102 -2.82 11.48 13.39
C ARG A 102 -1.40 11.77 13.83
N GLU A 103 -1.25 12.58 14.87
CA GLU A 103 0.06 13.03 15.31
C GLU A 103 0.96 11.91 15.84
N ASP A 104 0.38 10.90 16.49
CA ASP A 104 1.11 9.74 17.01
C ASP A 104 1.81 8.97 15.89
N ASP A 105 1.13 8.74 14.75
CA ASP A 105 1.71 8.11 13.57
C ASP A 105 2.91 8.90 13.04
N PHE A 106 2.84 10.24 13.02
CA PHE A 106 3.93 11.11 12.57
C PHE A 106 5.03 11.30 13.63
N LYS A 107 4.77 11.07 14.92
CA LYS A 107 5.79 11.02 15.97
C LYS A 107 6.61 9.73 15.92
N ALA A 108 5.98 8.64 15.46
CA ALA A 108 6.62 7.33 15.28
C ALA A 108 7.27 7.14 13.89
N ALA A 109 7.10 8.10 12.98
CA ALA A 109 7.58 8.05 11.60
C ALA A 109 8.67 9.11 11.35
N PRO A 110 9.50 8.96 10.30
CA PRO A 110 10.58 9.90 10.01
C PRO A 110 10.11 11.28 9.53
N GLU A 111 8.84 11.43 9.13
CA GLU A 111 8.33 12.62 8.45
C GLU A 111 7.43 13.48 9.36
N PRO A 112 7.45 14.83 9.26
CA PRO A 112 6.62 15.69 10.09
C PRO A 112 5.18 15.80 9.57
N ILE A 113 4.16 15.94 10.42
CA ILE A 113 2.76 16.05 9.96
C ILE A 113 2.48 17.28 9.06
N ARG A 114 3.23 18.36 9.23
CA ARG A 114 3.10 19.60 8.45
C ARG A 114 3.66 19.39 7.04
N GLY A 115 2.96 19.90 6.02
CA GLY A 115 3.38 19.79 4.61
C GLY A 115 3.06 18.46 3.93
N ARG A 116 2.44 17.50 4.65
CA ARG A 116 2.14 16.16 4.14
C ARG A 116 1.34 16.11 2.84
N GLY A 117 0.46 17.08 2.58
CA GLY A 117 -0.30 17.12 1.32
C GLY A 117 0.59 17.35 0.10
N ARG A 118 1.56 18.26 0.20
CA ARG A 118 2.55 18.51 -0.87
C ARG A 118 3.51 17.33 -1.02
N ARG A 119 4.04 16.82 0.10
CA ARG A 119 4.91 15.64 0.08
C ARG A 119 4.22 14.41 -0.51
N PHE A 120 2.92 14.25 -0.29
CA PHE A 120 2.15 13.17 -0.90
C PHE A 120 2.18 13.24 -2.43
N GLU A 121 2.01 14.42 -3.02
CA GLU A 121 2.08 14.62 -4.47
C GLU A 121 3.50 14.33 -5.00
N GLU A 122 4.52 14.90 -4.36
CA GLU A 122 5.93 14.67 -4.71
C GLU A 122 6.30 13.18 -4.59
N GLN A 123 5.78 12.49 -3.58
CA GLN A 123 5.98 11.06 -3.36
C GLN A 123 5.32 10.21 -4.45
N LEU A 124 4.10 10.55 -4.89
CA LEU A 124 3.45 9.87 -6.00
C LEU A 124 4.26 9.98 -7.30
N ASP A 125 4.82 11.15 -7.57
CA ASP A 125 5.65 11.38 -8.76
C ASP A 125 6.94 10.55 -8.71
N VAL A 126 7.62 10.52 -7.55
CA VAL A 126 8.80 9.68 -7.34
C VAL A 126 8.46 8.20 -7.52
N MET A 127 7.35 7.72 -6.95
CA MET A 127 6.93 6.33 -7.07
C MET A 127 6.66 5.93 -8.52
N ARG A 128 5.95 6.78 -9.27
CA ARG A 128 5.66 6.56 -10.70
C ARG A 128 6.93 6.55 -11.55
N ARG A 129 7.87 7.48 -11.30
CA ARG A 129 9.19 7.50 -11.97
C ARG A 129 9.95 6.20 -11.74
N ILE A 130 9.99 5.72 -10.49
CA ILE A 130 10.63 4.44 -10.14
C ILE A 130 10.01 3.28 -10.91
N TRP A 131 8.68 3.17 -10.92
CA TRP A 131 7.99 2.09 -11.62
C TRP A 131 8.12 2.16 -13.15
N ALA A 132 8.34 3.36 -13.69
CA ALA A 132 8.69 3.57 -15.10
C ALA A 132 10.18 3.31 -15.41
N GLY A 133 10.99 2.91 -14.43
CA GLY A 133 12.43 2.68 -14.59
C GLY A 133 13.24 3.97 -14.78
N GLN A 134 12.66 5.12 -14.47
CA GLN A 134 13.31 6.41 -14.63
C GLN A 134 14.25 6.71 -13.45
N PRO A 135 15.35 7.47 -13.67
CA PRO A 135 16.21 7.94 -12.59
C PRO A 135 15.42 8.81 -11.61
N VAL A 136 15.74 8.73 -10.31
CA VAL A 136 15.16 9.56 -9.25
C VAL A 136 16.13 10.55 -8.61
N GLY A 137 17.37 10.57 -9.07
CA GLY A 137 18.41 11.48 -8.63
C GLY A 137 19.74 11.17 -9.31
N ASP A 138 20.68 12.09 -9.21
CA ASP A 138 21.98 11.96 -9.85
C ASP A 138 22.76 10.78 -9.25
N GLY A 139 23.32 9.94 -10.12
CA GLY A 139 24.08 8.75 -9.72
C GLY A 139 23.24 7.60 -9.13
N VAL A 140 21.91 7.71 -9.09
CA VAL A 140 21.03 6.65 -8.59
C VAL A 140 20.58 5.75 -9.76
N GLY A 141 21.00 4.49 -9.72
CA GLY A 141 20.56 3.46 -10.67
C GLY A 141 19.07 3.10 -10.54
N PRO A 142 18.52 2.28 -11.46
CA PRO A 142 17.12 1.89 -11.43
C PRO A 142 16.77 1.13 -10.13
N ILE A 143 15.64 1.50 -9.54
CA ILE A 143 15.14 0.87 -8.30
C ILE A 143 14.16 -0.25 -8.67
N GLY A 144 14.62 -1.49 -8.56
CA GLY A 144 13.80 -2.68 -8.82
C GLY A 144 13.10 -3.27 -7.58
N PRO A 145 12.25 -4.31 -7.77
CA PRO A 145 11.96 -4.96 -9.05
C PRO A 145 11.03 -4.12 -9.93
N SER A 146 10.96 -4.46 -11.22
CA SER A 146 9.89 -3.97 -12.09
C SER A 146 8.54 -4.51 -11.60
N PRO A 147 7.49 -3.67 -11.50
CA PRO A 147 6.15 -4.13 -11.18
C PRO A 147 5.62 -5.12 -12.24
N ALA A 148 4.65 -5.96 -11.87
CA ALA A 148 4.01 -6.88 -12.80
C ALA A 148 3.12 -6.13 -13.81
N ARG A 149 2.57 -4.98 -13.42
CA ARG A 149 1.80 -4.09 -14.30
C ARG A 149 2.67 -2.96 -14.84
N ALA A 150 2.52 -2.67 -16.14
CA ALA A 150 3.12 -1.48 -16.74
C ALA A 150 2.61 -0.20 -16.04
N GLY A 151 3.52 0.65 -15.59
CA GLY A 151 3.19 1.86 -14.82
C GLY A 151 3.02 1.64 -13.31
N GLY A 152 3.12 0.41 -12.83
CA GLY A 152 3.04 0.07 -11.40
C GLY A 152 1.68 -0.47 -10.95
N PRO A 153 1.56 -0.76 -9.64
CA PRO A 153 0.30 -1.20 -9.05
C PRO A 153 -0.80 -0.15 -9.24
N GLU A 154 -2.06 -0.58 -9.30
CA GLU A 154 -3.18 0.34 -9.34
C GLU A 154 -3.20 1.20 -8.07
N ILE A 155 -3.28 2.52 -8.20
CA ILE A 155 -3.37 3.43 -7.06
C ILE A 155 -4.83 3.87 -6.88
N LEU A 156 -5.31 3.77 -5.64
CA LEU A 156 -6.52 4.46 -5.19
C LEU A 156 -6.12 5.55 -4.20
N ILE A 157 -6.75 6.72 -4.25
CA ILE A 157 -6.45 7.81 -3.32
C ILE A 157 -7.67 8.05 -2.45
N GLY A 158 -7.54 7.82 -1.14
CA GLY A 158 -8.58 8.13 -0.18
C GLY A 158 -8.64 9.63 0.12
N GLY A 159 -9.83 10.21 0.14
CA GLY A 159 -9.99 11.63 0.38
C GLY A 159 -11.42 12.08 0.57
N TYR A 160 -11.66 12.86 1.62
CA TYR A 160 -12.97 13.48 1.91
C TYR A 160 -12.90 15.01 1.92
N THR A 161 -11.72 15.59 1.69
CA THR A 161 -11.53 17.04 1.64
C THR A 161 -11.57 17.53 0.20
N PRO A 162 -11.98 18.78 -0.08
CA PRO A 162 -11.94 19.34 -1.43
C PRO A 162 -10.56 19.23 -2.09
N ALA A 163 -9.49 19.46 -1.32
CA ALA A 163 -8.12 19.30 -1.80
C ALA A 163 -7.76 17.84 -2.15
N ALA A 164 -8.35 16.86 -1.49
CA ALA A 164 -8.15 15.45 -1.84
C ALA A 164 -8.98 15.06 -3.07
N VAL A 165 -10.23 15.54 -3.18
CA VAL A 165 -11.07 15.32 -4.37
C VAL A 165 -10.43 15.94 -5.62
N ALA A 166 -9.93 17.16 -5.52
CA ALA A 166 -9.21 17.83 -6.61
C ALA A 166 -7.94 17.08 -7.05
N ARG A 167 -7.32 16.29 -6.17
CA ARG A 167 -6.15 15.47 -6.50
C ARG A 167 -6.52 14.21 -7.27
N VAL A 168 -7.72 13.66 -7.06
CA VAL A 168 -8.20 12.47 -7.80
C VAL A 168 -8.52 12.79 -9.25
N GLY A 169 -8.93 14.03 -9.55
CA GLY A 169 -9.26 14.47 -10.92
C GLY A 169 -8.08 14.88 -11.79
N ARG A 170 -6.83 14.64 -11.36
CA ARG A 170 -5.59 14.97 -12.08
C ARG A 170 -4.83 13.70 -12.43
#